data_AF-A0A831NYL7-F1
#
_entry.id   AF-A0A831NYL7-F1
#
_cell.length_a   1.000
_cell.length_b   1.000
_cell.length_c   1.000
_cell.angle_alpha   90.00
_cell.angle_beta   90.00
_cell.angle_gamma   90.00
#
_symmetry.space_group_name_H-M   'P 1'
#
loop_
_entity.id
_entity.type
_entity.pdbx_description
1 polymer ?
#
loop_
_entity_poly.entity_id
_entity_poly.type
_entity_poly.pdbx_seq_one_letter_code
_entity_poly.pdbx_strand_id
1 'polypeptide(L)'
;QRSVDILDLKENSFSTCKFNDITRDNPNLPLEMFACQARNQANQDSHWMIDFEKLLSETTFPNKLRQMLKTLRDAYGAHVDMEFTTNFQDDGSYKINVVQCRPFHIRHAVSSEHFPKPEDDNVILKALGSVIGTSRTLKIDRLIYVVPAVYGHLPMNDRFAVARLVGKLTHLANPEGDEAIMLIGPGRWGASMPAMGVPISFSEINTVSVLCEIDTMHEHLRPDLSLGTHFFNDLVEADMLYVGYAGANGNNILHDEFLNQAPNRIDAFTATPCPSDAIRVIDAPENKCMLLRADLLSQEAVLYLAEVSS
;
A
#
# COMPACT_ATOMS: atom_id res chain seq x y z
N GLN A 1 2.79 -17.47 -9.43
CA GLN A 1 2.68 -16.73 -10.71
C GLN A 1 2.90 -17.69 -11.88
N ARG A 2 2.05 -17.71 -12.92
CA ARG A 2 2.13 -18.68 -14.05
C ARG A 2 2.54 -18.06 -15.38
N SER A 3 2.25 -16.77 -15.55
CA SER A 3 2.64 -15.97 -16.71
C SER A 3 3.72 -14.99 -16.29
N VAL A 4 4.63 -14.71 -17.21
CA VAL A 4 5.68 -13.70 -17.06
C VAL A 4 5.68 -12.82 -18.29
N ASP A 5 6.02 -11.56 -18.08
CA ASP A 5 6.22 -10.62 -19.17
C ASP A 5 7.66 -10.71 -19.66
N ILE A 6 7.80 -10.76 -20.98
CA ILE A 6 9.09 -10.84 -21.66
C ILE A 6 9.25 -9.65 -22.59
N LEU A 7 10.49 -9.15 -22.63
CA LEU A 7 10.93 -8.22 -23.65
C LEU A 7 11.72 -9.01 -24.69
N ASP A 8 11.12 -9.24 -25.86
CA ASP A 8 11.82 -9.86 -26.98
C ASP A 8 12.72 -8.80 -27.63
N LEU A 9 14.03 -8.95 -27.45
CA LEU A 9 15.02 -8.00 -27.97
C LEU A 9 15.20 -8.08 -29.49
N LYS A 10 14.83 -9.20 -30.13
CA LYS A 10 14.91 -9.34 -31.60
C LYS A 10 13.74 -8.62 -32.27
N GLU A 11 12.54 -8.84 -31.73
CA GLU A 11 11.31 -8.23 -32.24
C GLU A 11 11.04 -6.84 -31.63
N ASN A 12 11.86 -6.41 -30.66
CA ASN A 12 11.70 -5.19 -29.87
C ASN A 12 10.25 -5.03 -29.35
N SER A 13 9.69 -6.12 -28.84
CA SER A 13 8.28 -6.19 -28.46
C SER A 13 8.10 -6.72 -27.04
N PHE A 14 7.05 -6.24 -26.39
CA PHE A 14 6.62 -6.72 -25.09
C PHE A 14 5.54 -7.78 -25.29
N SER A 15 5.71 -8.96 -24.69
CA SER A 15 4.70 -10.01 -24.74
C SER A 15 4.61 -10.75 -23.42
N THR A 16 3.45 -11.35 -23.16
CA THR A 16 3.22 -12.17 -21.97
C THR A 16 3.14 -13.63 -22.39
N CYS A 17 3.95 -14.48 -21.77
CA CYS A 17 3.95 -15.93 -22.04
C CYS A 17 3.97 -16.73 -20.74
N LYS A 18 3.75 -18.05 -20.85
CA LYS A 18 3.77 -18.92 -19.67
C LYS A 18 5.21 -19.19 -19.28
N PHE A 19 5.48 -19.12 -17.98
CA PHE A 19 6.83 -19.36 -17.45
C PHE A 19 7.38 -20.72 -17.87
N ASN A 20 6.55 -21.78 -17.83
CA ASN A 20 6.95 -23.12 -18.23
C ASN A 20 7.32 -23.28 -19.72
N ASP A 21 6.85 -22.39 -20.59
CA ASP A 21 7.24 -22.43 -22.00
C ASP A 21 8.65 -21.82 -22.15
N ILE A 22 8.96 -20.73 -21.43
CA ILE A 22 10.32 -20.15 -21.39
C ILE A 22 11.35 -21.13 -20.83
N THR A 23 11.02 -21.82 -19.73
CA THR A 23 11.96 -22.74 -19.09
C THR A 23 12.27 -23.95 -19.98
N ARG A 24 11.31 -24.37 -20.83
CA ARG A 24 11.52 -25.41 -21.83
C ARG A 24 12.46 -24.95 -22.94
N ASP A 25 12.31 -23.71 -23.40
CA ASP A 25 13.10 -23.15 -24.49
C ASP A 25 14.49 -22.68 -24.04
N ASN A 26 14.71 -22.50 -22.74
CA ASN A 26 15.96 -21.98 -22.16
C ASN A 26 16.46 -22.87 -21.00
N PRO A 27 17.01 -24.06 -21.29
CA PRO A 27 17.41 -25.03 -20.27
C PRO A 27 18.58 -24.58 -19.39
N ASN A 28 19.34 -23.56 -19.81
CA ASN A 28 20.50 -23.05 -19.09
C ASN A 28 20.13 -21.97 -18.05
N LEU A 29 18.85 -21.61 -17.90
CA LEU A 29 18.45 -20.69 -16.86
C LEU A 29 18.73 -21.32 -15.48
N PRO A 30 19.28 -20.58 -14.51
CA PRO A 30 19.50 -21.09 -13.16
C PRO A 30 18.18 -21.14 -12.38
N LEU A 31 17.25 -21.99 -12.83
CA LEU A 31 15.86 -22.02 -12.36
C LEU A 31 15.74 -22.26 -10.87
N GLU A 32 16.62 -23.07 -10.29
CA GLU A 32 16.64 -23.35 -8.85
C GLU A 32 16.84 -22.08 -8.00
N MET A 33 17.41 -21.01 -8.56
CA MET A 33 17.58 -19.74 -7.84
C MET A 33 16.26 -18.97 -7.72
N PHE A 34 15.33 -19.15 -8.66
CA PHE A 34 14.13 -18.32 -8.80
C PHE A 34 12.84 -19.10 -8.64
N ALA A 35 12.88 -20.42 -8.77
CA ALA A 35 11.72 -21.28 -8.84
C ALA A 35 11.98 -22.65 -8.19
N CYS A 36 10.93 -23.24 -7.63
CA CYS A 36 10.90 -24.62 -7.17
C CYS A 36 10.12 -25.53 -8.14
N GLN A 37 10.35 -26.84 -8.05
CA GLN A 37 9.52 -27.83 -8.75
C GLN A 37 8.31 -28.20 -7.90
N ALA A 38 7.12 -27.89 -8.40
CA ALA A 38 5.86 -28.34 -7.84
C ALA A 38 5.38 -29.59 -8.57
N ARG A 39 5.02 -30.65 -7.83
CA ARG A 39 4.40 -31.85 -8.39
C ARG A 39 2.89 -31.75 -8.30
N ASN A 40 2.20 -31.97 -9.41
CA ASN A 40 0.76 -32.21 -9.36
C ASN A 40 0.50 -33.64 -8.85
N GLN A 41 -0.38 -33.78 -7.86
CA GLN A 41 -0.77 -35.10 -7.35
C GLN A 41 -1.61 -35.89 -8.35
N ALA A 42 -2.24 -35.23 -9.33
CA ALA A 42 -3.16 -35.85 -10.30
C ALA A 42 -2.48 -36.35 -11.59
N ASN A 43 -1.44 -35.66 -12.06
CA ASN A 43 -0.62 -36.06 -13.21
C ASN A 43 0.83 -35.95 -12.76
N GLN A 44 1.63 -37.01 -12.94
CA GLN A 44 3.04 -37.11 -12.51
C GLN A 44 3.99 -36.06 -13.14
N ASP A 45 3.46 -35.01 -13.77
CA ASP A 45 4.23 -33.92 -14.38
C ASP A 45 4.68 -32.91 -13.32
N SER A 46 6.00 -32.71 -13.28
CA SER A 46 6.67 -31.64 -12.55
C SER A 46 6.55 -30.33 -13.35
N HIS A 47 6.22 -29.23 -12.67
CA HIS A 47 6.24 -27.89 -13.26
C HIS A 47 7.00 -26.91 -12.37
N TRP A 48 7.61 -25.90 -12.99
CA TRP A 48 8.32 -24.86 -12.27
C TRP A 48 7.36 -23.81 -11.74
N MET A 49 7.57 -23.39 -10.50
CA MET A 49 6.81 -22.33 -9.84
C MET A 49 7.80 -21.29 -9.31
N ILE A 50 7.64 -20.03 -9.74
CA ILE A 50 8.46 -18.92 -9.27
C ILE A 50 8.13 -18.63 -7.80
N ASP A 51 9.15 -18.62 -6.94
CA ASP A 51 9.04 -18.34 -5.50
C ASP A 51 10.25 -17.60 -4.89
N PHE A 52 11.42 -17.61 -5.56
CA PHE A 52 12.67 -17.01 -5.09
C PHE A 52 13.17 -17.54 -3.73
N GLU A 53 12.68 -18.68 -3.24
CA GLU A 53 12.97 -19.16 -1.89
C GLU A 53 14.48 -19.36 -1.68
N LYS A 54 15.15 -20.06 -2.60
CA LYS A 54 16.60 -20.28 -2.55
C LYS A 54 17.37 -18.97 -2.54
N LEU A 55 17.02 -18.02 -3.42
CA LEU A 55 17.68 -16.73 -3.49
C LEU A 55 17.54 -15.93 -2.18
N LEU A 56 16.34 -15.92 -1.60
CA LEU A 56 16.03 -15.07 -0.43
C LEU A 56 16.42 -15.72 0.90
N SER A 57 16.38 -17.05 1.00
CA SER A 57 16.61 -17.78 2.25
C SER A 57 18.02 -18.38 2.35
N GLU A 58 18.62 -18.78 1.23
CA GLU A 58 19.88 -19.55 1.22
C GLU A 58 21.11 -18.75 0.74
N THR A 59 20.93 -17.51 0.27
CA THR A 59 22.05 -16.70 -0.23
C THR A 59 22.29 -15.43 0.59
N THR A 60 23.43 -14.78 0.36
CA THR A 60 23.74 -13.47 0.94
C THR A 60 23.01 -12.31 0.27
N PHE A 61 22.20 -12.57 -0.76
CA PHE A 61 21.54 -11.58 -1.59
C PHE A 61 20.68 -10.57 -0.80
N PRO A 62 19.79 -10.97 0.13
CA PRO A 62 19.02 -10.00 0.92
C PRO A 62 19.90 -9.10 1.79
N ASN A 63 20.97 -9.65 2.36
CA ASN A 63 21.90 -8.88 3.18
C ASN A 63 22.64 -7.84 2.33
N LYS A 64 22.98 -8.19 1.08
CA LYS A 64 23.59 -7.25 0.13
C LYS A 64 22.64 -6.12 -0.24
N LEU A 65 21.38 -6.44 -0.54
CA LEU A 65 20.34 -5.43 -0.82
C LEU A 65 20.11 -4.50 0.39
N ARG A 66 20.03 -5.03 1.61
CA ARG A 66 19.92 -4.21 2.83
C ARG A 66 21.12 -3.26 3.00
N GLN A 67 22.33 -3.75 2.73
CA GLN A 67 23.54 -2.92 2.79
C GLN A 67 23.52 -1.81 1.72
N MET A 68 23.08 -2.13 0.50
CA MET A 68 22.94 -1.15 -0.58
C MET A 68 21.90 -0.08 -0.23
N LEU A 69 20.70 -0.48 0.21
CA LEU A 69 19.65 0.45 0.64
C LEU A 69 20.10 1.34 1.79
N LYS A 70 20.80 0.79 2.79
CA LYS A 70 21.38 1.58 3.89
C LYS A 70 22.39 2.60 3.37
N THR A 71 23.30 2.18 2.50
CA THR A 71 24.34 3.06 1.93
C THR A 71 23.72 4.21 1.13
N LEU A 72 22.73 3.89 0.30
CA LEU A 72 22.00 4.90 -0.49
C LEU A 72 21.22 5.85 0.41
N ARG A 73 20.48 5.33 1.39
CA ARG A 73 19.75 6.16 2.37
C ARG A 73 20.68 7.12 3.10
N ASP A 74 21.81 6.63 3.59
CA ASP A 74 22.78 7.43 4.33
C ASP A 74 23.43 8.50 3.41
N ALA A 75 23.62 8.20 2.11
CA ALA A 75 24.15 9.15 1.13
C ALA A 75 23.14 10.23 0.69
N TYR A 76 21.86 9.87 0.53
CA TYR A 76 20.79 10.80 0.17
C TYR A 76 20.22 11.57 1.36
N GLY A 77 20.44 11.09 2.59
CA GLY A 77 19.83 11.65 3.80
C GLY A 77 18.32 11.41 3.91
N ALA A 78 17.78 10.49 3.10
CA ALA A 78 16.37 10.16 3.04
C ALA A 78 16.17 8.69 2.67
N HIS A 79 14.99 8.12 2.97
CA HIS A 79 14.64 6.80 2.45
C HIS A 79 14.67 6.79 0.93
N VAL A 80 15.02 5.66 0.32
CA VAL A 80 15.12 5.53 -1.13
C VAL A 80 14.29 4.35 -1.63
N ASP A 81 13.72 4.53 -2.81
CA ASP A 81 13.28 3.44 -3.68
C ASP A 81 14.42 3.10 -4.66
N MET A 82 14.61 1.81 -4.93
CA MET A 82 15.71 1.31 -5.76
C MET A 82 15.21 0.19 -6.69
N GLU A 83 15.33 0.42 -7.99
CA GLU A 83 15.16 -0.61 -9.01
C GLU A 83 16.53 -1.13 -9.43
N PHE A 84 16.64 -2.46 -9.58
CA PHE A 84 17.91 -3.12 -9.88
C PHE A 84 17.72 -4.31 -10.83
N THR A 85 18.80 -4.69 -11.50
CA THR A 85 18.91 -5.95 -12.24
C THR A 85 20.03 -6.80 -11.64
N THR A 86 19.89 -8.11 -11.71
CA THR A 86 20.89 -9.05 -11.19
C THR A 86 21.28 -10.05 -12.25
N ASN A 87 22.58 -10.17 -12.52
CA ASN A 87 23.14 -11.19 -13.39
C ASN A 87 23.83 -12.25 -12.54
N PHE A 88 23.44 -13.51 -12.69
CA PHE A 88 24.10 -14.65 -12.05
C PHE A 88 25.15 -15.25 -12.97
N GLN A 89 26.25 -15.70 -12.40
CA GLN A 89 27.33 -16.41 -13.08
C GLN A 89 27.30 -17.89 -12.71
N ASP A 90 27.96 -18.72 -13.54
CA ASP A 90 27.97 -20.19 -13.37
C ASP A 90 28.63 -20.65 -12.06
N ASP A 91 29.49 -19.81 -11.46
CA ASP A 91 30.13 -20.05 -10.16
C ASP A 91 29.23 -19.71 -8.96
N GLY A 92 27.98 -19.32 -9.21
CA GLY A 92 27.01 -18.90 -8.19
C GLY A 92 27.20 -17.46 -7.71
N SER A 93 28.21 -16.74 -8.20
CA SER A 93 28.35 -15.31 -7.94
C SER A 93 27.31 -14.50 -8.71
N TYR A 94 27.06 -13.28 -8.25
CA TYR A 94 26.11 -12.39 -8.91
C TYR A 94 26.59 -10.94 -8.94
N LYS A 95 26.14 -10.20 -9.96
CA LYS A 95 26.35 -8.75 -10.08
C LYS A 95 25.01 -8.04 -10.07
N ILE A 96 24.85 -7.12 -9.13
CA ILE A 96 23.68 -6.24 -9.04
C ILE A 96 24.02 -4.92 -9.74
N ASN A 97 23.18 -4.49 -10.68
CA ASN A 97 23.25 -3.17 -11.29
C ASN A 97 22.03 -2.36 -10.83
N VAL A 98 22.27 -1.21 -10.21
CA VAL A 98 21.20 -0.27 -9.87
C VAL A 98 20.80 0.46 -11.15
N VAL A 99 19.55 0.27 -11.58
CA VAL A 99 19.02 0.91 -12.80
C VAL A 99 18.28 2.20 -12.47
N GLN A 100 17.70 2.28 -11.26
CA GLN A 100 17.08 3.50 -10.77
C GLN A 100 17.21 3.61 -9.25
N CYS A 101 17.39 4.83 -8.76
CA CYS A 101 17.32 5.15 -7.35
C CYS A 101 16.61 6.48 -7.19
N ARG A 102 15.48 6.48 -6.48
CA ARG A 102 14.67 7.67 -6.21
C ARG A 102 14.67 7.95 -4.70
N PRO A 103 15.25 9.06 -4.22
CA PRO A 103 15.05 9.46 -2.83
C PRO A 103 13.61 9.91 -2.62
N PHE A 104 12.98 9.42 -1.55
CA PHE A 104 11.75 10.01 -1.04
C PHE A 104 12.10 11.39 -0.51
N HIS A 105 11.71 12.44 -1.23
CA HIS A 105 11.98 13.80 -0.79
C HIS A 105 11.23 14.06 0.52
N ILE A 106 11.96 14.10 1.63
CA ILE A 106 11.43 14.57 2.89
C ILE A 106 11.33 16.09 2.75
N ARG A 107 10.18 16.57 2.27
CA ARG A 107 9.81 17.94 2.52
C ARG A 107 9.38 17.99 3.98
N HIS A 108 10.00 18.86 4.76
CA HIS A 108 9.37 19.29 6.00
C HIS A 108 8.35 20.33 5.59
N ALA A 109 7.05 20.01 5.63
CA ALA A 109 6.09 21.09 5.68
C ALA A 109 6.37 21.83 6.99
N VAL A 110 6.71 23.11 6.88
CA VAL A 110 6.78 24.01 8.04
C VAL A 110 5.33 24.19 8.49
N SER A 111 4.73 23.22 9.18
CA SER A 111 3.44 23.42 9.82
C SER A 111 3.70 24.24 11.06
N SER A 112 3.50 25.55 10.94
CA SER A 112 3.58 26.54 12.02
C SER A 112 2.45 26.39 13.06
N GLU A 113 1.57 25.41 12.92
CA GLU A 113 0.46 25.16 13.83
C GLU A 113 0.88 24.13 14.88
N HIS A 114 1.07 24.61 16.12
CA HIS A 114 1.22 23.77 17.30
C HIS A 114 -0.13 23.11 17.61
N PHE A 115 -0.40 21.97 16.98
CA PHE A 115 -1.49 21.12 17.42
C PHE A 115 -1.11 20.42 18.73
N PRO A 116 -2.06 20.26 19.67
CA PRO A 116 -1.79 19.60 20.94
C PRO A 116 -1.32 18.17 20.70
N LYS A 117 -0.43 17.67 21.56
CA LYS A 117 -0.03 16.26 21.50
C LYS A 117 -1.26 15.38 21.76
N PRO A 118 -1.38 14.24 21.08
CA PRO A 118 -2.47 13.30 21.33
C PRO A 118 -2.42 12.83 22.79
N GLU A 119 -3.55 12.87 23.47
CA GLU A 119 -3.79 12.06 24.66
C GLU A 119 -4.18 10.65 24.22
N ASP A 120 -3.71 9.62 24.92
CA ASP A 120 -3.87 8.22 24.50
C ASP A 120 -5.34 7.83 24.27
N ASP A 121 -6.26 8.34 25.10
CA ASP A 121 -7.71 8.07 25.01
C ASP A 121 -8.39 8.66 23.77
N ASN A 122 -7.75 9.58 23.06
CA ASN A 122 -8.29 10.24 21.87
C ASN A 122 -7.69 9.70 20.56
N VAL A 123 -6.78 8.73 20.62
CA VAL A 123 -6.17 8.13 19.43
C VAL A 123 -7.20 7.27 18.70
N ILE A 124 -7.30 7.42 17.38
CA ILE A 124 -8.12 6.58 16.50
C ILE A 124 -7.23 5.55 15.78
N LEU A 125 -6.09 6.01 15.25
CA LEU A 125 -5.13 5.18 14.54
C LEU A 125 -3.70 5.61 14.92
N LYS A 126 -2.84 4.64 15.18
CA LYS A 126 -1.40 4.79 15.29
C LYS A 126 -0.72 3.74 14.41
N ALA A 127 0.08 4.20 13.46
CA ALA A 127 0.86 3.35 12.57
C ALA A 127 2.36 3.67 12.68
N LEU A 128 3.17 2.62 12.77
CA LEU A 128 4.62 2.69 12.88
C LEU A 128 5.29 1.93 11.71
N GLY A 129 6.36 2.53 11.17
CA GLY A 129 7.34 1.85 10.32
C GLY A 129 7.07 1.87 8.81
N SER A 130 5.93 2.40 8.36
CA SER A 130 5.61 2.50 6.93
C SER A 130 4.90 3.82 6.63
N VAL A 131 5.56 4.94 6.94
CA VAL A 131 5.02 6.29 6.71
C VAL A 131 5.87 6.99 5.66
N ILE A 132 5.27 7.34 4.52
CA ILE A 132 5.98 7.90 3.36
C ILE A 132 5.23 9.13 2.84
N GLY A 133 5.97 10.18 2.49
CA GLY A 133 5.43 11.46 2.04
C GLY A 133 6.18 12.63 2.69
N THR A 134 5.45 13.69 3.05
CA THR A 134 5.99 14.88 3.72
C THR A 134 5.55 14.87 5.19
N SER A 135 6.47 15.11 6.13
CA SER A 135 6.10 15.27 7.55
C SER A 135 5.18 16.48 7.70
N ARG A 136 4.00 16.27 8.28
CA ARG A 136 2.95 17.30 8.36
C ARG A 136 1.95 16.98 9.47
N THR A 137 1.26 18.03 9.92
CA THR A 137 0.01 17.88 10.66
C THR A 137 -1.13 18.35 9.75
N LEU A 138 -2.19 17.56 9.66
CA LEU A 138 -3.39 17.85 8.87
C LEU A 138 -4.61 17.74 9.75
N LYS A 139 -5.52 18.71 9.66
CA LYS A 139 -6.91 18.50 10.05
C LYS A 139 -7.55 17.63 8.97
N ILE A 140 -8.11 16.48 9.35
CA ILE A 140 -8.84 15.60 8.44
C ILE A 140 -10.30 15.98 8.51
N ASP A 141 -10.84 16.48 7.40
CA ASP A 141 -12.23 16.93 7.33
C ASP A 141 -13.16 15.75 7.06
N ARG A 142 -12.72 14.79 6.24
CA ARG A 142 -13.46 13.57 5.93
C ARG A 142 -12.58 12.34 5.99
N LEU A 143 -13.05 11.35 6.75
CA LEU A 143 -12.47 10.02 6.82
C LEU A 143 -13.37 9.04 6.08
N ILE A 144 -12.84 8.40 5.04
CA ILE A 144 -13.50 7.31 4.32
C ILE A 144 -12.83 6.00 4.73
N TYR A 145 -13.56 5.20 5.48
CA TYR A 145 -13.10 3.90 5.99
C TYR A 145 -13.78 2.75 5.24
N VAL A 146 -12.99 1.91 4.58
CA VAL A 146 -13.44 0.64 4.02
C VAL A 146 -13.26 -0.43 5.09
N VAL A 147 -14.36 -0.98 5.59
CA VAL A 147 -14.38 -1.90 6.73
C VAL A 147 -13.77 -3.26 6.32
N PRO A 148 -12.59 -3.66 6.84
CA PRO A 148 -11.92 -4.90 6.43
C PRO A 148 -12.80 -6.15 6.61
N ALA A 149 -13.42 -6.27 7.79
CA ALA A 149 -14.27 -7.41 8.14
C ALA A 149 -15.46 -7.61 7.20
N VAL A 150 -15.96 -6.53 6.60
CA VAL A 150 -17.05 -6.59 5.62
C VAL A 150 -16.50 -6.81 4.22
N TYR A 151 -15.53 -5.98 3.81
CA TYR A 151 -14.94 -5.99 2.47
C TYR A 151 -14.34 -7.36 2.10
N GLY A 152 -13.65 -8.01 3.02
CA GLY A 152 -13.04 -9.32 2.83
C GLY A 152 -14.03 -10.45 2.49
N HIS A 153 -15.31 -10.28 2.84
CA HIS A 153 -16.37 -11.26 2.58
C HIS A 153 -17.24 -10.92 1.36
N LEU A 154 -17.00 -9.77 0.72
CA LEU A 154 -17.80 -9.35 -0.44
C LEU A 154 -17.55 -10.23 -1.67
N PRO A 155 -18.59 -10.50 -2.46
CA PRO A 155 -18.46 -10.98 -3.83
C PRO A 155 -17.56 -10.06 -4.66
N MET A 156 -16.90 -10.63 -5.67
CA MET A 156 -15.91 -9.91 -6.48
C MET A 156 -16.49 -8.66 -7.16
N ASN A 157 -17.74 -8.72 -7.65
CA ASN A 157 -18.41 -7.57 -8.28
C ASN A 157 -18.65 -6.43 -7.28
N ASP A 158 -18.99 -6.76 -6.04
CA ASP A 158 -19.27 -5.75 -5.00
C ASP A 158 -17.98 -5.06 -4.55
N ARG A 159 -16.83 -5.75 -4.58
CA ARG A 159 -15.51 -5.13 -4.33
C ARG A 159 -15.16 -4.08 -5.38
N PHE A 160 -15.47 -4.34 -6.65
CA PHE A 160 -15.33 -3.32 -7.70
C PHE A 160 -16.30 -2.15 -7.47
N ALA A 161 -17.55 -2.42 -7.08
CA ALA A 161 -18.53 -1.39 -6.77
C ALA A 161 -18.07 -0.49 -5.60
N VAL A 162 -17.48 -1.08 -4.55
CA VAL A 162 -16.84 -0.35 -3.44
C VAL A 162 -15.77 0.58 -3.96
N ALA A 163 -14.83 0.09 -4.79
CA ALA A 163 -13.78 0.93 -5.35
C ALA A 163 -14.33 2.12 -6.15
N ARG A 164 -15.35 1.89 -7.00
CA ARG A 164 -15.99 2.97 -7.77
C ARG A 164 -16.72 3.97 -6.89
N LEU A 165 -17.35 3.51 -5.80
CA LEU A 165 -18.05 4.38 -4.87
C LEU A 165 -17.08 5.24 -4.07
N VAL A 166 -15.98 4.65 -3.58
CA VAL A 166 -14.88 5.41 -2.96
C VAL A 166 -14.38 6.49 -3.92
N GLY A 167 -14.12 6.14 -5.19
CA GLY A 167 -13.68 7.11 -6.19
C GLY A 167 -14.67 8.25 -6.47
N LYS A 168 -15.97 8.01 -6.31
CA LYS A 168 -16.98 9.07 -6.37
C LYS A 168 -16.94 9.96 -5.13
N LEU A 169 -16.84 9.36 -3.94
CA LEU A 169 -16.85 10.06 -2.66
C LEU A 169 -15.66 11.02 -2.51
N THR A 170 -14.49 10.64 -3.01
CA THR A 170 -13.26 11.46 -3.00
C THR A 170 -13.35 12.68 -3.93
N HIS A 171 -14.24 12.65 -4.92
CA HIS A 171 -14.42 13.70 -5.93
C HIS A 171 -15.67 14.57 -5.68
N LEU A 172 -16.36 14.36 -4.55
CA LEU A 172 -17.48 15.21 -4.18
C LEU A 172 -16.98 16.61 -3.88
N ALA A 173 -17.56 17.61 -4.55
CA ALA A 173 -17.25 18.99 -4.31
C ALA A 173 -17.68 19.37 -2.88
N ASN A 174 -16.77 19.99 -2.13
CA ASN A 174 -17.09 20.60 -0.85
C ASN A 174 -17.39 22.10 -1.08
N PRO A 175 -18.60 22.60 -0.74
CA PRO A 175 -18.94 24.02 -0.86
C PRO A 175 -18.03 24.95 -0.05
N GLU A 176 -17.39 24.43 1.01
CA GLU A 176 -16.57 25.21 1.93
C GLU A 176 -15.09 25.33 1.51
N GLY A 177 -14.67 24.68 0.41
CA GLY A 177 -13.33 24.75 -0.14
C GLY A 177 -12.63 23.39 -0.22
N ASP A 178 -11.31 23.41 -0.34
CA ASP A 178 -10.50 22.19 -0.38
C ASP A 178 -10.62 21.41 0.94
N GLU A 179 -10.87 20.10 0.83
CA GLU A 179 -11.14 19.20 1.95
C GLU A 179 -9.99 18.20 2.11
N ALA A 180 -9.44 18.08 3.32
CA ALA A 180 -8.43 17.07 3.60
C ALA A 180 -9.10 15.71 3.82
N ILE A 181 -9.03 14.85 2.80
CA ILE A 181 -9.62 13.51 2.82
C ILE A 181 -8.57 12.48 3.24
N MET A 182 -8.92 11.63 4.19
CA MET A 182 -8.16 10.44 4.56
C MET A 182 -8.92 9.18 4.17
N LEU A 183 -8.24 8.27 3.49
CA LEU A 183 -8.71 6.92 3.21
C LEU A 183 -8.06 5.93 4.17
N ILE A 184 -8.84 5.03 4.75
CA ILE A 184 -8.35 3.88 5.50
C ILE A 184 -9.03 2.64 4.95
N GLY A 185 -8.29 1.59 4.58
CA GLY A 185 -8.93 0.37 4.11
C GLY A 185 -8.00 -0.83 3.93
N PRO A 186 -8.57 -2.00 3.62
CA PRO A 186 -7.85 -3.26 3.62
C PRO A 186 -7.03 -3.49 2.35
N GLY A 187 -5.87 -4.08 2.55
CA GLY A 187 -4.99 -4.59 1.52
C GLY A 187 -4.44 -3.53 0.57
N ARG A 188 -4.00 -3.99 -0.61
CA ARG A 188 -3.36 -3.17 -1.63
C ARG A 188 -4.39 -2.35 -2.43
N TRP A 189 -4.32 -1.04 -2.35
CA TRP A 189 -5.05 -0.15 -3.26
C TRP A 189 -4.32 -0.09 -4.60
N GLY A 190 -5.01 0.11 -5.72
CA GLY A 190 -4.37 -0.07 -7.03
C GLY A 190 -4.18 -1.51 -7.47
N ALA A 191 -4.70 -2.49 -6.72
CA ALA A 191 -4.61 -3.90 -7.10
C ALA A 191 -5.52 -4.22 -8.30
N SER A 192 -4.97 -4.88 -9.35
CA SER A 192 -5.78 -5.41 -10.45
C SER A 192 -6.70 -6.57 -10.01
N MET A 193 -6.31 -7.29 -8.95
CA MET A 193 -7.07 -8.38 -8.35
C MET A 193 -7.70 -7.95 -7.02
N PRO A 194 -9.05 -7.86 -6.92
CA PRO A 194 -9.75 -7.47 -5.70
C PRO A 194 -9.57 -8.43 -4.52
N ALA A 195 -9.04 -9.62 -4.78
CA ALA A 195 -8.63 -10.57 -3.74
C ALA A 195 -7.46 -10.05 -2.91
N MET A 196 -6.63 -9.15 -3.45
CA MET A 196 -5.43 -8.63 -2.79
C MET A 196 -5.61 -7.23 -2.19
N GLY A 197 -6.78 -6.60 -2.37
CA GLY A 197 -7.07 -5.27 -1.87
C GLY A 197 -8.17 -4.56 -2.65
N VAL A 198 -8.13 -3.23 -2.69
CA VAL A 198 -9.14 -2.38 -3.31
C VAL A 198 -8.76 -2.06 -4.77
N PRO A 199 -9.56 -2.49 -5.77
CA PRO A 199 -9.25 -2.32 -7.19
C PRO A 199 -9.61 -0.92 -7.69
N ILE A 200 -8.93 0.08 -7.14
CA ILE A 200 -9.12 1.51 -7.43
C ILE A 200 -7.95 2.05 -8.24
N SER A 201 -8.20 2.96 -9.17
CA SER A 201 -7.16 3.64 -9.94
C SER A 201 -6.65 4.89 -9.22
N PHE A 202 -5.44 5.35 -9.55
CA PHE A 202 -4.93 6.60 -8.98
C PHE A 202 -5.84 7.80 -9.29
N SER A 203 -6.39 7.89 -10.51
CA SER A 203 -7.33 8.95 -10.90
C SER A 203 -8.61 9.00 -10.07
N GLU A 204 -8.96 7.93 -9.36
CA GLU A 204 -10.12 7.91 -8.47
C GLU A 204 -9.81 8.44 -7.08
N ILE A 205 -8.55 8.57 -6.69
CA ILE A 205 -8.15 9.04 -5.36
C ILE A 205 -7.12 10.18 -5.42
N ASN A 206 -6.89 10.77 -6.58
CA ASN A 206 -5.91 11.85 -6.76
C ASN A 206 -6.23 13.14 -5.97
N THR A 207 -7.44 13.26 -5.42
CA THR A 207 -7.85 14.35 -4.50
C THR A 207 -7.57 14.04 -3.03
N VAL A 208 -7.17 12.81 -2.70
CA VAL A 208 -6.99 12.35 -1.33
C VAL A 208 -5.68 12.86 -0.76
N SER A 209 -5.71 13.33 0.48
CA SER A 209 -4.51 13.83 1.18
C SER A 209 -3.70 12.69 1.82
N VAL A 210 -4.39 11.65 2.28
CA VAL A 210 -3.79 10.55 3.05
C VAL A 210 -4.42 9.22 2.66
N LEU A 211 -3.59 8.23 2.30
CA LEU A 211 -4.00 6.84 2.11
C LEU A 211 -3.36 5.96 3.18
N CYS A 212 -4.19 5.27 3.96
CA CYS A 212 -3.78 4.28 4.93
C CYS A 212 -4.23 2.87 4.50
N GLU A 213 -3.27 2.00 4.22
CA GLU A 213 -3.54 0.60 3.87
C GLU A 213 -3.34 -0.30 5.08
N ILE A 214 -4.35 -1.09 5.41
CA ILE A 214 -4.31 -2.09 6.47
C ILE A 214 -3.84 -3.41 5.85
N ASP A 215 -2.77 -4.00 6.37
CA ASP A 215 -2.17 -5.27 5.91
C ASP A 215 -3.08 -6.50 6.07
N THR A 216 -4.34 -6.31 6.47
CA THR A 216 -5.29 -7.36 6.79
C THR A 216 -6.55 -7.16 5.97
N MET A 217 -6.89 -8.15 5.14
CA MET A 217 -8.16 -8.21 4.40
C MET A 217 -9.25 -8.91 5.21
N HIS A 218 -8.91 -10.03 5.83
CA HIS A 218 -9.70 -10.78 6.81
C HIS A 218 -8.75 -11.69 7.62
N GLU A 219 -9.25 -12.43 8.61
CA GLU A 219 -8.45 -13.22 9.57
C GLU A 219 -7.43 -14.20 8.96
N HIS A 220 -7.56 -14.53 7.66
CA HIS A 220 -6.71 -15.52 6.98
C HIS A 220 -5.93 -14.95 5.79
N LEU A 221 -6.02 -13.64 5.52
CA LEU A 221 -5.37 -13.04 4.35
C LEU A 221 -4.73 -11.69 4.68
N ARG A 222 -3.41 -11.65 4.51
CA ARG A 222 -2.59 -10.46 4.65
C ARG A 222 -1.85 -10.18 3.34
N PRO A 223 -2.38 -9.32 2.46
CA PRO A 223 -1.72 -9.01 1.20
C PRO A 223 -0.55 -8.06 1.43
N ASP A 224 0.42 -8.12 0.52
CA ASP A 224 1.45 -7.09 0.43
C ASP A 224 0.82 -5.75 0.06
N LEU A 225 1.20 -4.70 0.80
CA LEU A 225 0.76 -3.34 0.54
C LEU A 225 1.28 -2.78 -0.80
N SER A 226 0.83 -1.58 -1.17
CA SER A 226 1.16 -0.93 -2.46
C SER A 226 2.60 -0.46 -2.58
N LEU A 227 3.37 -0.47 -1.49
CA LEU A 227 4.77 -0.03 -1.48
C LEU A 227 5.59 -0.69 -2.60
N GLY A 228 6.26 0.14 -3.42
CA GLY A 228 7.10 -0.33 -4.54
C GLY A 228 6.33 -0.68 -5.82
N THR A 229 5.06 -0.30 -5.94
CA THR A 229 4.27 -0.45 -7.18
C THR A 229 4.23 0.84 -8.00
N HIS A 230 3.84 0.77 -9.28
CA HIS A 230 3.58 1.97 -10.09
C HIS A 230 2.53 2.87 -9.45
N PHE A 231 1.45 2.27 -8.93
CA PHE A 231 0.40 2.99 -8.22
C PHE A 231 0.98 3.81 -7.05
N PHE A 232 1.91 3.24 -6.29
CA PHE A 232 2.57 3.94 -5.19
C PHE A 232 3.44 5.11 -5.66
N ASN A 233 4.11 4.99 -6.81
CA ASN A 233 4.85 6.12 -7.38
C ASN A 233 3.91 7.29 -7.71
N ASP A 234 2.72 7.01 -8.26
CA ASP A 234 1.71 8.03 -8.53
C ASP A 234 1.28 8.75 -7.23
N LEU A 235 1.15 8.02 -6.10
CA LEU A 235 0.84 8.62 -4.78
C LEU A 235 1.95 9.58 -4.32
N VAL A 236 3.21 9.16 -4.45
CA VAL A 236 4.37 9.96 -4.04
C VAL A 236 4.49 11.22 -4.90
N GLU A 237 4.26 11.11 -6.21
CA GLU A 237 4.29 12.26 -7.12
C GLU A 237 3.20 13.29 -6.82
N ALA A 238 2.04 12.83 -6.34
CA ALA A 238 0.94 13.70 -5.94
C ALA A 238 1.05 14.28 -4.51
N ASP A 239 2.17 14.03 -3.81
CA ASP A 239 2.36 14.40 -2.39
C ASP A 239 1.26 13.84 -1.46
N MET A 240 0.64 12.72 -1.84
CA MET A 240 -0.29 11.99 -0.99
C MET A 240 0.50 11.29 0.12
N LEU A 241 0.09 11.50 1.37
CA LEU A 241 0.73 10.83 2.49
C LEU A 241 0.29 9.36 2.51
N TYR A 242 1.27 8.46 2.44
CA TYR A 242 1.05 7.02 2.50
C TYR A 242 1.35 6.48 3.90
N VAL A 243 0.45 5.65 4.42
CA VAL A 243 0.57 4.98 5.72
C VAL A 243 0.28 3.49 5.54
N GLY A 244 1.28 2.66 5.82
CA GLY A 244 1.10 1.22 5.95
C GLY A 244 0.78 0.85 7.41
N TYR A 245 -0.39 0.27 7.64
CA TYR A 245 -0.82 -0.21 8.94
C TYR A 245 -0.65 -1.73 9.03
N ALA A 246 0.30 -2.18 9.85
CA ALA A 246 0.54 -3.60 10.09
C ALA A 246 -0.18 -4.06 11.37
N GLY A 247 -1.29 -4.80 11.23
CA GLY A 247 -2.12 -5.21 12.37
C GLY A 247 -1.47 -6.23 13.31
N ALA A 248 -0.38 -6.90 12.89
CA ALA A 248 0.38 -7.80 13.78
C ALA A 248 1.36 -7.08 14.70
N ASN A 249 1.65 -5.80 14.45
CA ASN A 249 2.55 -5.03 15.30
C ASN A 249 1.76 -4.52 16.52
N GLY A 250 2.02 -5.07 17.70
CA GLY A 250 1.32 -4.69 18.94
C GLY A 250 1.51 -3.24 19.39
N ASN A 251 2.41 -2.48 18.74
CA ASN A 251 2.58 -1.05 18.98
C ASN A 251 1.73 -0.18 18.03
N ASN A 252 1.11 -0.77 17.01
CA ASN A 252 0.12 -0.11 16.18
C ASN A 252 -1.23 -0.16 16.89
N ILE A 253 -2.01 0.91 16.74
CA ILE A 253 -3.34 1.04 17.36
C ILE A 253 -4.34 1.31 16.24
N LEU A 254 -5.46 0.60 16.25
CA LEU A 254 -6.62 0.91 15.43
C LEU A 254 -7.85 0.69 16.30
N HIS A 255 -8.54 1.78 16.62
CA HIS A 255 -9.81 1.71 17.35
C HIS A 255 -10.94 1.42 16.36
N ASP A 256 -11.01 0.17 15.92
CA ASP A 256 -12.06 -0.32 15.02
C ASP A 256 -13.45 -0.09 15.61
N GLU A 257 -13.61 -0.13 16.94
CA GLU A 257 -14.89 0.16 17.60
C GLU A 257 -15.34 1.60 17.32
N PHE A 258 -14.45 2.59 17.43
CA PHE A 258 -14.76 3.98 17.09
C PHE A 258 -15.19 4.11 15.63
N LEU A 259 -14.40 3.54 14.71
CA LEU A 259 -14.68 3.62 13.27
C LEU A 259 -16.02 2.96 12.90
N ASN A 260 -16.33 1.82 13.51
CA ASN A 260 -17.55 1.07 13.24
C ASN A 260 -18.80 1.66 13.92
N GLN A 261 -18.66 2.37 15.03
CA GLN A 261 -19.78 3.00 15.75
C GLN A 261 -20.03 4.46 15.33
N ALA A 262 -19.04 5.14 14.75
CA ALA A 262 -19.18 6.52 14.30
C ALA A 262 -20.35 6.68 13.30
N PRO A 263 -21.09 7.80 13.33
CA PRO A 263 -22.17 8.05 12.37
C PRO A 263 -21.68 7.94 10.92
N ASN A 264 -22.36 7.11 10.13
CA ASN A 264 -22.02 6.94 8.72
C ASN A 264 -22.80 7.95 7.86
N ARG A 265 -22.08 8.90 7.26
CA ARG A 265 -22.68 9.94 6.39
C ARG A 265 -22.86 9.51 4.94
N ILE A 266 -22.60 8.25 4.60
CA ILE A 266 -22.65 7.77 3.21
C ILE A 266 -24.00 8.09 2.51
N ASP A 267 -25.12 7.98 3.24
CA ASP A 267 -26.46 8.22 2.71
C ASP A 267 -26.70 9.68 2.30
N ALA A 268 -25.92 10.63 2.83
CA ALA A 268 -25.98 12.03 2.41
C ALA A 268 -25.41 12.23 0.99
N PHE A 269 -24.63 11.28 0.49
CA PHE A 269 -23.84 11.41 -0.74
C PHE A 269 -24.27 10.44 -1.84
N THR A 270 -25.08 9.45 -1.53
CA THR A 270 -25.54 8.46 -2.50
C THR A 270 -27.02 8.13 -2.31
N ALA A 271 -27.78 8.24 -3.40
CA ALA A 271 -29.18 7.80 -3.47
C ALA A 271 -29.32 6.27 -3.59
N THR A 272 -28.22 5.58 -3.91
CA THR A 272 -28.17 4.12 -4.02
C THR A 272 -27.63 3.54 -2.71
N PRO A 273 -28.30 2.56 -2.09
CA PRO A 273 -27.74 1.87 -0.93
C PRO A 273 -26.36 1.29 -1.29
N CYS A 274 -25.36 1.58 -0.45
CA CYS A 274 -24.07 0.91 -0.57
C CYS A 274 -24.32 -0.59 -0.43
N PRO A 275 -23.79 -1.46 -1.31
CA PRO A 275 -24.19 -2.88 -1.36
C PRO A 275 -23.97 -3.69 -0.06
N SER A 276 -23.35 -3.13 0.99
CA SER A 276 -22.85 -3.95 2.09
C SER A 276 -22.43 -3.26 3.39
N ASP A 277 -22.69 -1.98 3.63
CA ASP A 277 -22.11 -1.24 4.78
C ASP A 277 -20.55 -1.27 4.84
N ALA A 278 -19.90 -1.68 3.74
CA ALA A 278 -18.44 -1.82 3.67
C ALA A 278 -17.72 -0.48 3.63
N ILE A 279 -18.42 0.63 3.39
CA ILE A 279 -17.85 1.98 3.38
C ILE A 279 -18.53 2.82 4.46
N ARG A 280 -17.69 3.47 5.27
CA ARG A 280 -18.12 4.46 6.24
C ARG A 280 -17.52 5.81 5.87
N VAL A 281 -18.36 6.83 5.79
CA VAL A 281 -17.94 8.23 5.65
C VAL A 281 -18.12 8.89 7.00
N ILE A 282 -17.02 9.24 7.65
CA ILE A 282 -16.96 9.71 9.03
C ILE A 282 -16.42 11.13 9.03
N ASP A 283 -17.14 12.01 9.70
CA ASP A 283 -16.68 13.36 9.99
C ASP A 283 -16.28 13.46 11.46
N ALA A 284 -15.61 14.56 11.82
CA ALA A 284 -15.28 14.81 13.21
C ALA A 284 -16.55 14.97 14.07
N PRO A 285 -16.56 14.44 15.32
CA PRO A 285 -17.64 14.69 16.27
C PRO A 285 -17.85 16.19 16.55
N GLU A 286 -19.06 16.55 16.99
CA GLU A 286 -19.39 17.94 17.35
C GLU A 286 -18.41 18.48 18.41
N ASN A 287 -17.90 19.70 18.20
CA ASN A 287 -16.86 20.37 19.00
C ASN A 287 -15.46 19.73 19.00
N LYS A 288 -15.23 18.69 18.20
CA LYS A 288 -13.92 18.08 18.00
C LYS A 288 -13.47 18.21 16.54
N CYS A 289 -12.18 18.01 16.32
CA CYS A 289 -11.57 17.85 15.00
C CYS A 289 -10.76 16.56 14.96
N MET A 290 -10.68 15.92 13.80
CA MET A 290 -9.75 14.82 13.56
C MET A 290 -8.42 15.42 13.09
N LEU A 291 -7.34 15.11 13.79
CA LEU A 291 -6.00 15.56 13.45
C LEU A 291 -5.13 14.37 13.14
N LEU A 292 -4.41 14.45 12.02
CA LEU A 292 -3.35 13.52 11.67
C LEU A 292 -2.00 14.19 11.86
N ARG A 293 -1.15 13.62 12.70
CA ARG A 293 0.27 13.96 12.79
C ARG A 293 1.10 12.86 12.15
N ALA A 294 1.88 13.20 11.13
CA ALA A 294 2.80 12.29 10.46
C ALA A 294 4.24 12.78 10.56
N ASP A 295 5.11 11.95 11.10
CA ASP A 295 6.54 12.21 11.25
C ASP A 295 7.35 11.10 10.58
N LEU A 296 7.97 11.45 9.44
CA LEU A 296 8.81 10.53 8.69
C LEU A 296 10.13 10.18 9.38
N LEU A 297 10.64 11.01 10.30
CA LEU A 297 11.90 10.71 10.99
C LEU A 297 11.70 9.58 12.00
N SER A 298 10.61 9.64 12.76
CA SER A 298 10.20 8.57 13.67
C SER A 298 9.41 7.46 12.99
N GLN A 299 9.06 7.62 11.70
CA GLN A 299 8.21 6.71 10.94
C GLN A 299 6.88 6.44 11.65
N GLU A 300 6.26 7.50 12.20
CA GLU A 300 5.04 7.45 13.01
C GLU A 300 3.94 8.30 12.38
N ALA A 301 2.73 7.75 12.28
CA ALA A 301 1.52 8.48 11.93
C ALA A 301 0.45 8.23 13.01
N VAL A 302 -0.12 9.31 13.54
CA VAL A 302 -1.15 9.25 14.59
C VAL A 302 -2.35 10.10 14.19
N LEU A 303 -3.50 9.46 14.02
CA LEU A 303 -4.81 10.08 13.86
C LEU A 303 -5.51 10.11 15.22
N TYR A 304 -5.97 11.26 15.65
CA TYR A 304 -6.61 11.44 16.97
C TYR A 304 -7.67 12.55 16.94
N LEU A 305 -8.52 12.56 17.94
CA LEU A 305 -9.48 13.64 18.18
C LEU A 305 -8.86 14.73 19.05
N ALA A 306 -9.10 15.99 18.69
CA ALA A 306 -8.74 17.14 19.51
C ALA A 306 -9.93 18.10 19.65
N GLU A 307 -10.00 18.80 20.78
CA GLU A 307 -11.00 19.85 21.00
C GLU A 307 -10.75 21.02 20.04
N VAL A 308 -11.83 21.60 19.49
CA VAL A 308 -11.74 22.80 18.68
C VAL A 308 -11.42 23.98 19.61
N SER A 309 -10.21 24.53 19.48
CA SER A 309 -9.86 25.76 20.21
C SER A 309 -10.71 26.92 19.67
N SER A 310 -11.40 27.62 20.58
CA SER A 310 -12.23 28.79 20.25
C SER A 310 -11.40 30.04 19.97
#